data_AF-T1II64-F1
#
_entry.id   AF-T1II64-F1
#
_cell.length_a   1.000
_cell.length_b   1.000
_cell.length_c   1.000
_cell.angle_alpha   90.00
_cell.angle_beta   90.00
_cell.angle_gamma   90.00
#
_symmetry.space_group_name_H-M   'P 1'
#
loop_
_entity.id
_entity.type
_entity.pdbx_description
1 polymer ?
#
loop_
_entity_poly.entity_id
_entity_poly.type
_entity_poly.pdbx_seq_one_letter_code
_entity_poly.pdbx_strand_id
1 'polypeptide(L)'
;MSEFVVKRLVNVLICGTNIREAHNLLILFVIQHFQLVLDRIHITTLLQKLELCTQLKLSNFSSQELFFLDEYLKVMVHLAQALDRLQGESDCYMGILLPTILTAANRLKSEEPRLKVVKPLVKAILTGLKTRFGHYFDDKEFILATVTHPKSKLEWLPLDRREEVKKDFLGQIKQLHVKMVWLMMKNHN
;
A
#
# COMPACT_ATOMS: atom_id res chain seq x y z
N MET A 1 -25.25 14.40 -3.11
CA MET A 1 -24.33 14.57 -1.96
C MET A 1 -23.06 13.70 -2.05
N SER A 2 -22.93 12.78 -3.02
CA SER A 2 -21.83 11.81 -3.11
C SER A 2 -20.60 12.23 -3.92
N GLU A 3 -20.69 13.23 -4.80
CA GLU A 3 -19.54 13.61 -5.66
C GLU A 3 -18.60 14.64 -5.02
N PHE A 4 -19.16 15.49 -4.14
CA PHE A 4 -18.44 16.61 -3.52
C PHE A 4 -17.48 16.14 -2.40
N VAL A 5 -17.87 15.12 -1.64
CA VAL A 5 -17.06 14.52 -0.58
C VAL A 5 -15.89 13.73 -1.17
N VAL A 6 -16.13 13.00 -2.27
CA VAL A 6 -15.10 12.25 -3.00
C VAL A 6 -14.07 13.18 -3.64
N LYS A 7 -14.51 14.27 -4.30
CA LYS A 7 -13.59 15.29 -4.83
C LYS A 7 -12.75 15.96 -3.74
N ARG A 8 -13.31 16.20 -2.55
CA ARG A 8 -12.60 16.84 -1.43
C ARG A 8 -11.59 15.91 -0.76
N LEU A 9 -11.88 14.61 -0.64
CA LEU A 9 -10.94 13.58 -0.19
C LEU A 9 -9.80 13.37 -1.20
N VAL A 10 -10.12 13.36 -2.49
CA VAL A 10 -9.14 13.17 -3.57
C VAL A 10 -8.20 14.38 -3.67
N ASN A 11 -8.69 15.62 -3.53
CA ASN A 11 -7.84 16.81 -3.60
C ASN A 11 -6.91 17.00 -2.38
N VAL A 12 -7.27 16.48 -1.21
CA VAL A 12 -6.38 16.51 -0.03
C VAL A 12 -5.24 15.47 -0.14
N LEU A 13 -5.44 14.40 -0.93
CA LEU A 13 -4.45 13.35 -1.16
C LEU A 13 -3.46 13.64 -2.32
N ILE A 14 -3.71 14.69 -3.12
CA ILE A 14 -2.96 14.98 -4.37
C ILE A 14 -1.93 16.12 -4.22
N CYS A 15 -1.96 16.90 -3.13
CA CYS A 15 -1.03 18.03 -3.00
C CYS A 15 0.38 17.53 -2.62
N GLY A 16 1.29 17.63 -3.59
CA GLY A 16 2.62 17.04 -3.54
C GLY A 16 3.59 17.71 -2.57
N THR A 17 4.57 16.94 -2.13
CA THR A 17 5.79 17.46 -1.52
C THR A 17 7.03 16.70 -1.98
N ASN A 18 8.12 17.48 -2.01
CA ASN A 18 9.42 17.25 -2.62
C ASN A 18 10.30 16.33 -1.75
N ILE A 19 11.13 15.50 -2.39
CA ILE A 19 11.88 14.36 -1.83
C ILE A 19 12.90 14.71 -0.72
N ARG A 20 13.17 15.99 -0.44
CA ARG A 20 13.96 16.42 0.73
C ARG A 20 13.15 16.59 2.02
N GLU A 21 11.82 16.55 1.96
CA GLU A 21 10.96 16.51 3.15
C GLU A 21 10.77 15.08 3.70
N ALA A 22 11.38 14.06 3.09
CA ALA A 22 11.19 12.65 3.45
C ALA A 22 11.54 12.29 4.91
N HIS A 23 12.40 13.07 5.58
CA HIS A 23 12.65 12.91 7.02
C HIS A 23 11.60 13.61 7.90
N ASN A 24 10.96 14.68 7.42
CA ASN A 24 9.76 15.28 8.05
C ASN A 24 8.47 14.55 7.66
N LEU A 25 8.50 13.64 6.67
CA LEU A 25 7.39 12.75 6.33
C LEU A 25 7.05 11.74 7.44
N LEU A 26 7.90 11.58 8.47
CA LEU A 26 7.51 10.89 9.71
C LEU A 26 6.32 11.60 10.38
N ILE A 27 6.17 12.92 10.21
CA ILE A 27 5.04 13.72 10.73
C ILE A 27 3.81 13.58 9.83
N LEU A 28 3.97 13.39 8.51
CA LEU A 28 2.87 13.00 7.61
C LEU A 28 2.44 11.53 7.82
N PHE A 29 3.35 10.67 8.28
CA PHE A 29 3.06 9.32 8.74
C PHE A 29 2.08 9.31 9.92
N VAL A 30 2.16 10.30 10.82
CA VAL A 30 1.25 10.47 11.96
C VAL A 30 -0.12 11.03 11.56
N ILE A 31 -0.21 11.87 10.51
CA ILE A 31 -1.49 12.37 9.99
C ILE A 31 -2.22 11.30 9.15
N GLN A 32 -1.51 10.44 8.40
CA GLN A 32 -2.12 9.32 7.66
C GLN A 32 -2.53 8.15 8.58
N HIS A 33 -1.94 8.05 9.78
CA HIS A 33 -2.35 7.11 10.83
C HIS A 33 -3.78 7.38 11.35
N PHE A 34 -4.29 8.61 11.21
CA PHE A 34 -5.63 8.99 11.68
C PHE A 34 -6.78 8.50 10.78
N GLN A 35 -6.61 8.46 9.45
CA GLN A 35 -7.73 8.08 8.55
C GLN A 35 -7.93 6.56 8.48
N LEU A 36 -6.85 5.79 8.55
CA LEU A 36 -6.87 4.33 8.34
C LEU A 36 -7.30 3.55 9.59
N VAL A 37 -6.95 4.06 10.79
CA VAL A 37 -7.48 3.55 12.05
C VAL A 37 -8.97 3.87 12.19
N LEU A 38 -9.41 5.05 11.72
CA LEU A 38 -10.83 5.39 11.65
C LEU A 38 -11.60 4.46 10.70
N ASP A 39 -11.08 4.11 9.53
CA ASP A 39 -11.74 3.19 8.60
C ASP A 39 -11.79 1.74 9.12
N ARG A 40 -10.71 1.24 9.76
CA ARG A 40 -10.68 -0.12 10.34
C ARG A 40 -11.65 -0.25 11.53
N ILE A 41 -11.78 0.80 12.35
CA ILE A 41 -12.81 0.91 13.38
C ILE A 41 -14.20 1.05 12.73
N HIS A 42 -14.36 1.83 11.65
CA HIS A 42 -15.67 2.02 11.03
C HIS A 42 -16.22 0.74 10.40
N ILE A 43 -15.39 -0.13 9.84
CA ILE A 43 -15.81 -1.39 9.21
C ILE A 43 -16.36 -2.40 10.24
N THR A 44 -15.65 -2.61 11.35
CA THR A 44 -16.14 -3.45 12.47
C THR A 44 -17.32 -2.80 13.20
N THR A 45 -17.31 -1.47 13.35
CA THR A 45 -18.43 -0.69 13.90
C THR A 45 -19.66 -0.71 12.99
N LEU A 46 -19.50 -0.82 11.66
CA LEU A 46 -20.63 -0.87 10.71
C LEU A 46 -21.37 -2.22 10.77
N LEU A 47 -20.64 -3.33 10.96
CA LEU A 47 -21.23 -4.63 11.24
C LEU A 47 -21.99 -4.64 12.58
N GLN A 48 -21.42 -4.04 13.63
CA GLN A 48 -22.11 -3.82 14.91
C GLN A 48 -23.29 -2.84 14.80
N LYS A 49 -23.22 -1.84 13.91
CA LYS A 49 -24.27 -0.83 13.70
C LYS A 49 -25.55 -1.38 13.12
N LEU A 50 -25.56 -2.49 12.38
CA LEU A 50 -26.81 -3.11 11.91
C LEU A 50 -27.66 -3.63 13.09
N GLU A 51 -27.01 -4.23 14.08
CA GLU A 51 -27.64 -4.65 15.34
C GLU A 51 -28.06 -3.42 16.18
N LEU A 52 -27.20 -2.40 16.22
CA LEU A 52 -27.42 -1.15 16.94
C LEU A 52 -28.54 -0.27 16.34
N CYS A 53 -28.71 -0.21 15.02
CA CYS A 53 -29.80 0.53 14.36
C CYS A 53 -31.16 -0.04 14.76
N THR A 54 -31.22 -1.38 14.90
CA THR A 54 -32.41 -2.10 15.37
C THR A 54 -32.70 -1.78 16.84
N GLN A 55 -31.67 -1.70 17.68
CA GLN A 55 -31.78 -1.31 19.10
C GLN A 55 -32.10 0.19 19.30
N LEU A 56 -31.61 1.06 18.43
CA LEU A 56 -31.73 2.52 18.52
C LEU A 56 -32.93 3.12 17.76
N LYS A 57 -33.78 2.28 17.15
CA LYS A 57 -34.96 2.71 16.35
C LYS A 57 -34.62 3.71 15.24
N LEU A 58 -33.41 3.63 14.68
CA LEU A 58 -33.02 4.44 13.53
C LEU A 58 -33.65 3.86 12.26
N SER A 59 -33.84 4.70 11.24
CA SER A 59 -34.27 4.21 9.93
C SER A 59 -33.27 3.17 9.43
N ASN A 60 -33.75 1.96 9.16
CA ASN A 60 -32.91 0.89 8.63
C ASN A 60 -32.33 1.29 7.27
N PHE A 61 -31.13 0.78 6.97
CA PHE A 61 -30.53 0.91 5.66
C PHE A 61 -31.44 0.28 4.59
N SER A 62 -31.56 0.94 3.45
CA SER A 62 -32.19 0.36 2.29
C SER A 62 -31.38 -0.83 1.78
N SER A 63 -32.03 -1.75 1.06
CA SER A 63 -31.35 -2.89 0.43
C SER A 63 -30.23 -2.44 -0.52
N GLN A 64 -30.36 -1.28 -1.14
CA GLN A 64 -29.35 -0.71 -2.04
C GLN A 64 -28.12 -0.21 -1.27
N GLU A 65 -28.32 0.44 -0.13
CA GLU A 65 -27.21 0.90 0.73
C GLU A 65 -26.46 -0.27 1.35
N LEU A 66 -27.19 -1.31 1.80
CA LEU A 66 -26.57 -2.54 2.30
C LEU A 66 -25.76 -3.25 1.22
N PHE A 67 -26.29 -3.32 -0.01
CA PHE A 67 -25.57 -3.88 -1.15
C PHE A 67 -24.31 -3.09 -1.51
N PHE A 68 -24.41 -1.75 -1.54
CA PHE A 68 -23.24 -0.89 -1.74
C PHE A 68 -22.19 -1.10 -0.66
N LEU A 69 -22.62 -1.18 0.61
CA LEU A 69 -21.72 -1.35 1.74
C LEU A 69 -20.99 -2.71 1.68
N ASP A 70 -21.69 -3.79 1.37
CA ASP A 70 -21.08 -5.11 1.19
C ASP A 70 -19.97 -5.08 0.12
N GLU A 71 -20.24 -4.48 -1.04
CA GLU A 71 -19.22 -4.33 -2.08
C GLU A 71 -18.08 -3.39 -1.68
N TYR A 72 -18.38 -2.29 -0.99
CA TYR A 72 -17.37 -1.36 -0.47
C TYR A 72 -16.40 -2.09 0.47
N LEU A 73 -16.92 -2.91 1.39
CA LEU A 73 -16.11 -3.68 2.33
C LEU A 73 -15.20 -4.68 1.62
N LYS A 74 -15.71 -5.38 0.60
CA LYS A 74 -14.92 -6.30 -0.25
C LYS A 74 -13.74 -5.61 -0.92
N VAL A 75 -13.88 -4.34 -1.30
CA VAL A 75 -12.78 -3.55 -1.87
C VAL A 75 -11.81 -3.08 -0.80
N MET A 76 -12.33 -2.48 0.28
CA MET A 76 -11.51 -1.80 1.29
C MET A 76 -10.68 -2.76 2.15
N VAL A 77 -11.13 -4.01 2.34
CA VAL A 77 -10.37 -5.01 3.11
C VAL A 77 -8.98 -5.27 2.51
N HIS A 78 -8.81 -5.17 1.19
CA HIS A 78 -7.52 -5.36 0.54
C HIS A 78 -6.52 -4.23 0.85
N LEU A 79 -7.01 -2.99 0.99
CA LEU A 79 -6.19 -1.87 1.43
C LEU A 79 -5.86 -1.97 2.92
N ALA A 80 -6.83 -2.33 3.76
CA ALA A 80 -6.62 -2.53 5.18
C ALA A 80 -5.52 -3.58 5.44
N GLN A 81 -5.61 -4.74 4.79
CA GLN A 81 -4.59 -5.80 4.90
C GLN A 81 -3.19 -5.35 4.42
N ALA A 82 -3.13 -4.55 3.37
CA ALA A 82 -1.87 -4.00 2.87
C ALA A 82 -1.24 -3.05 3.92
N LEU A 83 -2.06 -2.20 4.53
CA LEU A 83 -1.63 -1.27 5.55
C LEU A 83 -1.19 -1.97 6.83
N ASP A 84 -1.96 -2.95 7.29
CA ASP A 84 -1.61 -3.76 8.46
C ASP A 84 -0.23 -4.42 8.28
N ARG A 85 0.04 -4.92 7.07
CA ARG A 85 1.34 -5.52 6.75
C ARG A 85 2.47 -4.48 6.74
N LEU A 86 2.24 -3.30 6.17
CA LEU A 86 3.25 -2.23 6.13
C LEU A 86 3.52 -1.64 7.52
N GLN A 87 2.48 -1.48 8.34
CA GLN A 87 2.58 -0.92 9.69
C GLN A 87 3.13 -1.92 10.71
N GLY A 88 2.91 -3.22 10.50
CA GLY A 88 3.41 -4.28 11.37
C GLY A 88 4.88 -4.66 11.18
N GLU A 89 5.58 -4.05 10.21
CA GLU A 89 6.98 -4.33 9.92
C GLU A 89 7.90 -3.37 10.68
N SER A 90 8.80 -3.91 11.51
CA SER A 90 9.72 -3.12 12.33
C SER A 90 11.10 -2.92 11.71
N ASP A 91 11.54 -3.85 10.85
CA ASP A 91 12.96 -3.99 10.54
C ASP A 91 13.28 -3.69 9.06
N CYS A 92 12.45 -4.18 8.12
CA CYS A 92 12.73 -4.07 6.69
C CYS A 92 11.57 -3.45 5.90
N TYR A 93 11.12 -2.28 6.35
CA TYR A 93 9.94 -1.57 5.82
C TYR A 93 9.97 -1.40 4.28
N MET A 94 11.11 -1.01 3.71
CA MET A 94 11.24 -0.80 2.27
C MET A 94 11.25 -2.11 1.48
N GLY A 95 11.72 -3.21 2.07
CA GLY A 95 11.78 -4.52 1.42
C GLY A 95 10.42 -5.22 1.27
N ILE A 96 9.39 -4.74 1.96
CA ILE A 96 8.03 -5.25 1.86
C ILE A 96 7.07 -4.32 1.10
N LEU A 97 7.51 -3.10 0.77
CA LEU A 97 6.65 -2.09 0.15
C LEU A 97 6.13 -2.54 -1.22
N LEU A 98 7.02 -2.79 -2.19
CA LEU A 98 6.64 -3.14 -3.56
C LEU A 98 5.77 -4.40 -3.64
N PRO A 99 6.11 -5.52 -2.95
CA PRO A 99 5.29 -6.73 -2.97
C PRO A 99 3.91 -6.51 -2.36
N THR A 100 3.80 -5.67 -1.34
CA THR A 100 2.53 -5.38 -0.68
C THR A 100 1.62 -4.55 -1.57
N ILE A 101 2.14 -3.49 -2.20
CA ILE A 101 1.38 -2.66 -3.16
C ILE A 101 0.94 -3.50 -4.35
N LEU A 102 1.83 -4.34 -4.91
CA LEU A 102 1.51 -5.21 -6.03
C LEU A 102 0.41 -6.23 -5.68
N THR A 103 0.51 -6.83 -4.49
CA THR A 103 -0.50 -7.79 -3.99
C THR A 103 -1.86 -7.12 -3.84
N ALA A 104 -1.93 -5.92 -3.24
CA ALA A 104 -3.17 -5.18 -3.09
C ALA A 104 -3.80 -4.84 -4.45
N ALA A 105 -3.00 -4.34 -5.39
CA ALA A 105 -3.45 -4.02 -6.73
C ALA A 105 -3.96 -5.27 -7.48
N ASN A 106 -3.29 -6.40 -7.37
CA ASN A 106 -3.72 -7.65 -8.02
C ASN A 106 -5.02 -8.19 -7.42
N ARG A 107 -5.19 -8.12 -6.10
CA ARG A 107 -6.45 -8.50 -5.43
C ARG A 107 -7.62 -7.63 -5.89
N LEU A 108 -7.42 -6.31 -5.91
CA LEU A 108 -8.41 -5.35 -6.40
C LEU A 108 -8.81 -5.63 -7.86
N LYS A 109 -7.84 -5.88 -8.75
CA LYS A 109 -8.10 -6.25 -10.15
C LYS A 109 -8.85 -7.58 -10.28
N SER A 110 -8.56 -8.55 -9.42
CA SER A 110 -9.25 -9.85 -9.42
C SER A 110 -10.68 -9.76 -8.91
N GLU A 111 -10.98 -8.78 -8.05
CA GLU A 111 -12.31 -8.58 -7.47
C GLU A 111 -13.20 -7.70 -8.36
N GLU A 112 -12.63 -6.75 -9.12
CA GLU A 112 -13.37 -5.82 -10.00
C GLU A 112 -14.46 -6.46 -10.88
N PRO A 113 -14.25 -7.61 -11.53
CA PRO A 113 -15.26 -8.23 -12.39
C PRO A 113 -16.52 -8.67 -11.65
N ARG A 114 -16.41 -8.96 -10.34
CA ARG A 114 -17.50 -9.47 -9.50
C ARG A 114 -18.38 -8.37 -8.91
N LEU A 115 -17.88 -7.14 -8.89
CA LEU A 115 -18.58 -5.98 -8.35
C LEU A 115 -19.64 -5.48 -9.34
N LYS A 116 -20.69 -4.83 -8.85
CA LYS A 116 -21.79 -4.27 -9.65
C LYS A 116 -21.87 -2.76 -9.51
N VAL A 117 -21.63 -2.22 -8.31
CA VAL A 117 -21.83 -0.81 -7.98
C VAL A 117 -20.49 -0.10 -7.76
N VAL A 118 -19.55 -0.71 -7.05
CA VAL A 118 -18.33 0.00 -6.59
C VAL A 118 -17.11 -0.12 -7.52
N LYS A 119 -17.28 -0.57 -8.78
CA LYS A 119 -16.19 -0.60 -9.77
C LYS A 119 -15.42 0.74 -9.90
N PRO A 120 -16.07 1.92 -9.89
CA PRO A 120 -15.37 3.19 -9.94
C PRO A 120 -14.38 3.39 -8.77
N LEU A 121 -14.71 2.87 -7.58
CA LEU A 121 -13.83 2.91 -6.41
C LEU A 121 -12.55 2.10 -6.65
N VAL A 122 -12.66 0.89 -7.19
CA VAL A 122 -11.49 0.07 -7.54
C VAL A 122 -10.57 0.81 -8.51
N LYS A 123 -11.14 1.41 -9.57
CA LYS A 123 -10.36 2.20 -10.54
C LYS A 123 -9.67 3.39 -9.91
N ALA A 124 -10.37 4.12 -9.03
CA ALA A 124 -9.81 5.25 -8.30
C ALA A 124 -8.64 4.82 -7.40
N ILE A 125 -8.80 3.71 -6.67
CA ILE A 125 -7.75 3.16 -5.80
C ILE A 125 -6.54 2.72 -6.63
N LEU A 126 -6.74 1.93 -7.69
CA LEU A 126 -5.64 1.47 -8.56
C LEU A 126 -4.88 2.64 -9.18
N THR A 127 -5.60 3.69 -9.59
CA THR A 127 -5.01 4.93 -10.09
C THR A 127 -4.19 5.62 -8.99
N GLY A 128 -4.75 5.77 -7.78
CA GLY A 128 -4.04 6.37 -6.64
C GLY A 128 -2.77 5.59 -6.27
N LEU A 129 -2.82 4.26 -6.24
CA LEU A 129 -1.65 3.41 -6.00
C LEU A 129 -0.57 3.62 -7.08
N LYS A 130 -0.96 3.66 -8.36
CA LYS A 130 -0.03 3.90 -9.46
C LYS A 130 0.59 5.30 -9.38
N THR A 131 -0.22 6.33 -9.13
CA THR A 131 0.27 7.71 -9.04
C THR A 131 1.25 7.88 -7.88
N ARG A 132 0.96 7.30 -6.71
CA ARG A 132 1.78 7.46 -5.51
C ARG A 132 3.03 6.60 -5.49
N PHE A 133 2.93 5.34 -5.93
CA PHE A 133 3.99 4.35 -5.77
C PHE A 133 4.59 3.84 -7.08
N GLY A 134 4.02 4.21 -8.24
CA GLY A 134 4.42 3.64 -9.54
C GLY A 134 5.90 3.81 -9.85
N HIS A 135 6.48 4.97 -9.54
CA HIS A 135 7.89 5.25 -9.79
C HIS A 135 8.85 4.35 -8.98
N TYR A 136 8.44 3.81 -7.83
CA TYR A 136 9.28 2.90 -7.04
C TYR A 136 9.47 1.52 -7.68
N PHE A 137 8.62 1.14 -8.66
CA PHE A 137 8.77 -0.13 -9.39
C PHE A 137 9.92 -0.12 -10.42
N ASP A 138 10.46 1.08 -10.69
CA ASP A 138 11.61 1.32 -11.56
C ASP A 138 12.82 1.84 -10.77
N ASP A 139 12.65 2.10 -9.47
CA ASP A 139 13.71 2.56 -8.57
C ASP A 139 14.59 1.39 -8.11
N LYS A 140 15.88 1.45 -8.45
CA LYS A 140 16.85 0.39 -8.14
C LYS A 140 17.01 0.15 -6.65
N GLU A 141 16.94 1.18 -5.80
CA GLU A 141 17.12 1.03 -4.36
C GLU A 141 15.94 0.27 -3.74
N PHE A 142 14.72 0.62 -4.13
CA PHE A 142 13.51 -0.09 -3.69
C PHE A 142 13.45 -1.53 -4.19
N ILE A 143 13.84 -1.76 -5.45
CA ILE A 143 13.94 -3.11 -6.02
C ILE A 143 14.97 -3.92 -5.24
N LEU A 144 16.18 -3.38 -5.02
CA LEU A 144 17.25 -4.06 -4.30
C LEU A 144 16.84 -4.38 -2.85
N ALA A 145 16.26 -3.41 -2.13
CA ALA A 145 15.73 -3.62 -0.79
C ALA A 145 14.69 -4.76 -0.77
N THR A 146 13.81 -4.81 -1.77
CA THR A 146 12.78 -5.85 -1.87
C THR A 146 13.38 -7.23 -2.14
N VAL A 147 14.34 -7.35 -3.06
CA VAL A 147 14.94 -8.66 -3.37
C VAL A 147 15.88 -9.18 -2.28
N THR A 148 16.43 -8.28 -1.45
CA THR A 148 17.16 -8.68 -0.24
C THR A 148 16.26 -9.24 0.85
N HIS A 149 14.96 -8.96 0.80
CA HIS A 149 14.03 -9.41 1.82
C HIS A 149 13.75 -10.93 1.69
N PRO A 150 14.01 -11.75 2.73
CA PRO A 150 13.92 -13.22 2.64
C PRO A 150 12.55 -13.77 2.21
N LYS A 151 11.45 -13.06 2.53
CA LYS A 151 10.07 -13.47 2.19
C LYS A 151 9.66 -13.09 0.76
N SER A 152 10.37 -12.18 0.10
CA SER A 152 9.94 -11.60 -1.19
C SER A 152 10.83 -12.05 -2.33
N LYS A 153 12.16 -12.03 -2.12
CA LYS A 153 13.19 -12.42 -3.10
C LYS A 153 12.82 -11.91 -4.51
N LEU A 154 12.77 -12.81 -5.50
CA LEU A 154 12.43 -12.50 -6.89
C LEU A 154 10.97 -12.85 -7.25
N GLU A 155 10.17 -13.39 -6.32
CA GLU A 155 8.86 -13.97 -6.64
C GLU A 155 7.83 -12.95 -7.15
N TRP A 156 7.91 -11.73 -6.64
CA TRP A 156 7.02 -10.63 -7.01
C TRP A 156 7.32 -10.01 -8.38
N LEU A 157 8.49 -10.32 -8.97
CA LEU A 157 8.90 -9.78 -10.26
C LEU A 157 8.37 -10.64 -11.43
N PRO A 158 8.02 -9.99 -12.56
CA PRO A 158 7.86 -10.65 -13.85
C PRO A 158 9.07 -11.51 -14.22
N LEU A 159 8.85 -12.67 -14.83
CA LEU A 159 9.90 -13.67 -15.10
C LEU A 159 11.06 -13.09 -15.94
N ASP A 160 10.73 -12.24 -16.91
CA ASP A 160 11.66 -11.54 -17.79
C ASP A 160 12.57 -10.54 -17.06
N ARG A 161 12.12 -9.97 -15.92
CA ARG A 161 12.92 -9.04 -15.12
C ARG A 161 13.83 -9.72 -14.09
N ARG A 162 13.59 -11.00 -13.77
CA ARG A 162 14.29 -11.67 -12.65
C ARG A 162 15.80 -11.79 -12.86
N GLU A 163 16.23 -12.15 -14.06
CA GLU A 163 17.66 -12.32 -14.35
C GLU A 163 18.42 -11.00 -14.37
N GLU A 164 17.79 -9.92 -14.86
CA GLU A 164 18.35 -8.57 -14.80
C GLU A 164 18.58 -8.14 -13.35
N VAL A 165 17.54 -8.20 -12.51
CA VAL A 165 17.61 -7.78 -11.11
C VAL A 165 18.58 -8.65 -10.31
N LYS A 166 18.64 -9.95 -10.59
CA LYS A 166 19.62 -10.87 -9.98
C LYS A 166 21.05 -10.47 -10.33
N LYS A 167 21.32 -10.10 -11.58
CA LYS A 167 22.63 -9.62 -12.01
C LYS A 167 23.00 -8.31 -11.30
N ASP A 168 22.08 -7.37 -11.22
CA ASP A 168 22.28 -6.09 -10.52
C ASP A 168 22.58 -6.32 -9.03
N PHE A 169 21.81 -7.19 -8.36
CA PHE A 169 22.02 -7.56 -6.96
C PHE A 169 23.41 -8.18 -6.72
N LEU A 170 23.82 -9.15 -7.55
CA LEU A 170 25.14 -9.76 -7.46
C LEU A 170 26.27 -8.75 -7.72
N GLY A 171 26.05 -7.79 -8.62
CA GLY A 171 26.97 -6.67 -8.86
C GLY A 171 27.18 -5.82 -7.62
N GLN A 172 26.10 -5.47 -6.92
CA GLN A 172 26.17 -4.69 -5.68
C GLN A 172 26.92 -5.42 -4.56
N ILE A 173 26.69 -6.73 -4.39
CA ILE A 173 27.43 -7.54 -3.40
C ILE A 173 28.93 -7.50 -3.69
N LYS A 174 29.34 -7.65 -4.95
CA LYS A 174 30.75 -7.60 -5.34
C LYS A 174 31.37 -6.24 -5.04
N GLN A 175 30.66 -5.15 -5.31
CA GLN A 175 31.15 -3.80 -5.01
C GLN A 175 31.30 -3.56 -3.51
N LEU A 176 30.33 -4.01 -2.69
CA LEU A 176 30.42 -3.93 -1.24
C LEU A 176 31.60 -4.73 -0.69
N HIS A 177 31.85 -5.93 -1.23
CA HIS A 177 33.00 -6.74 -0.86
C HIS A 177 34.33 -6.00 -1.13
N VAL A 178 34.51 -5.46 -2.34
CA VAL A 178 35.71 -4.68 -2.70
C VAL A 178 35.87 -3.46 -1.78
N LYS A 179 34.78 -2.74 -1.50
CA LYS A 179 34.80 -1.56 -0.63
C LYS A 179 35.16 -1.91 0.82
N MET A 180 34.64 -3.02 1.36
CA MET A 180 35.03 -3.51 2.68
C MET A 180 36.50 -3.89 2.74
N VAL A 181 37.00 -4.62 1.75
CA VAL A 181 38.43 -4.97 1.67
C VAL A 181 39.30 -3.72 1.64
N TRP A 182 38.94 -2.72 0.83
CA TRP A 182 39.67 -1.45 0.77
C TRP A 182 39.65 -0.67 2.09
N LEU A 183 38.50 -0.64 2.78
CA LEU A 183 38.39 -0.01 4.10
C LEU A 183 39.24 -0.71 5.15
N MET A 184 39.30 -2.04 5.13
CA MET A 184 40.18 -2.81 6.01
C MET A 184 41.65 -2.49 5.74
N MET A 185 42.06 -2.37 4.47
CA MET A 185 43.44 -2.00 4.11
C MET A 185 43.81 -0.57 4.55
N LYS A 186 42.86 0.36 4.60
CA LYS A 186 43.10 1.73 5.06
C LYS A 186 43.24 1.89 6.57
N ASN A 187 42.64 0.99 7.37
CA ASN A 187 42.72 1.06 8.83
C ASN A 187 44.02 0.44 9.39
N HIS A 188 44.88 -0.12 8.53
CA HIS A 188 46.15 -0.73 8.90
C HIS A 188 47.39 0.11 8.51
N ASN A 189 47.18 1.35 8.04
CA ASN A 189 48.22 2.36 7.78
C ASN A 189 47.88 3.66 8.51
#